data_AF-A0A1F5CVS5-F1
#
_entry.id   AF-A0A1F5CVS5-F1
#
_cell.length_a   1.000
_cell.length_b   1.000
_cell.length_c   1.000
_cell.angle_alpha   90.00
_cell.angle_beta   90.00
_cell.angle_gamma   90.00
#
_symmetry.space_group_name_H-M   'P 1'
#
loop_
_entity.id
_entity.type
_entity.pdbx_description
1 polymer ?
#
loop_
_entity_poly.entity_id
_entity_poly.type
_entity_poly.pdbx_seq_one_letter_code
_entity_poly.pdbx_strand_id
1 'polypeptide(L)'
;MRAYAPLPIPLQQFAKAANEHAEYIKKLEKQGTIKFTAAYLGKRARVIIFDVKSDIDLFEAINGDPLFNYTERETYPLITSEKVYPIYERIEKESKKK
;
A
#
# COMPACT_ATOMS: atom_id res chain seq x y z
N MET A 1 -7.14 -23.72 -6.84
CA MET A 1 -6.15 -22.72 -6.39
C MET A 1 -4.91 -22.87 -7.24
N ARG A 2 -4.55 -21.86 -8.06
CA ARG A 2 -3.26 -21.91 -8.76
C ARG A 2 -2.16 -21.80 -7.70
N ALA A 3 -1.29 -22.81 -7.67
CA ALA A 3 -0.09 -22.81 -6.87
C ALA A 3 0.67 -21.49 -7.08
N TYR A 4 1.13 -20.91 -5.98
CA TYR A 4 1.89 -19.67 -5.95
C TYR A 4 2.85 -19.53 -7.13
N ALA A 5 2.86 -18.35 -7.76
CA ALA A 5 3.86 -18.02 -8.78
C ALA A 5 5.28 -18.36 -8.27
N PRO A 6 6.19 -18.81 -9.16
CA PRO A 6 7.57 -19.06 -8.78
C PRO A 6 8.17 -17.80 -8.14
N LEU A 7 9.11 -17.99 -7.21
CA LEU A 7 9.79 -16.87 -6.57
C LEU A 7 10.61 -16.11 -7.62
N PRO A 8 10.66 -14.77 -7.54
CA PRO A 8 11.41 -13.95 -8.50
C PRO A 8 12.94 -14.11 -8.36
N ILE A 9 13.40 -14.67 -7.24
CA ILE A 9 14.81 -14.91 -6.90
C ILE A 9 14.96 -16.24 -6.14
N PRO A 10 16.18 -16.80 -6.02
CA PRO A 10 16.44 -18.03 -5.27
C PRO A 10 15.88 -17.98 -3.84
N LEU A 11 15.40 -19.13 -3.34
CA LEU A 11 14.69 -19.23 -2.07
C LEU A 11 15.45 -18.60 -0.89
N GLN A 12 16.76 -18.84 -0.79
CA GLN A 12 17.58 -18.28 0.30
C GLN A 12 17.65 -16.75 0.25
N GLN A 13 17.78 -16.17 -0.95
CA GLN A 13 17.80 -14.72 -1.14
C GLN A 13 16.42 -14.12 -0.84
N PHE A 14 15.35 -14.78 -1.31
CA PHE A 14 13.99 -14.37 -1.01
C PHE A 14 13.69 -14.40 0.49
N ALA A 15 14.11 -15.46 1.20
CA ALA A 15 13.91 -15.58 2.64
C ALA A 15 14.60 -14.44 3.41
N LYS A 16 15.82 -14.07 3.01
CA LYS A 16 16.54 -12.94 3.59
C LYS A 16 15.78 -11.62 3.35
N ALA A 17 15.44 -11.32 2.09
CA ALA A 17 14.74 -10.10 1.73
C ALA A 17 13.35 -10.01 2.38
N ALA A 18 12.64 -11.13 2.52
CA ALA A 18 11.34 -11.19 3.19
C ALA A 18 11.44 -10.89 4.69
N ASN A 19 12.50 -11.35 5.37
CA ASN A 19 12.75 -11.02 6.77
C ASN A 19 13.09 -9.54 6.93
N GLU A 20 13.95 -9.00 6.08
CA GLU A 20 14.29 -7.57 6.07
C GLU A 20 13.05 -6.70 5.79
N HIS A 21 12.22 -7.11 4.83
CA HIS A 21 10.93 -6.48 4.55
C HIS A 21 10.00 -6.49 5.75
N ALA A 22 9.86 -7.64 6.43
CA ALA A 22 9.00 -7.73 7.61
C ALA A 22 9.44 -6.76 8.72
N GLU A 23 10.74 -6.67 8.99
CA GLU A 23 11.27 -5.72 9.99
C GLU A 23 11.14 -4.26 9.54
N TYR A 24 11.36 -3.98 8.25
CA TYR A 24 11.17 -2.64 7.70
C TYR A 24 9.73 -2.16 7.84
N ILE A 25 8.76 -3.03 7.55
CA ILE A 25 7.34 -2.70 7.67
C ILE A 25 6.94 -2.48 9.12
N LYS A 26 7.38 -3.35 10.05
CA LYS A 26 7.13 -3.16 11.49
C LYS A 26 7.70 -1.82 11.97
N LYS A 27 8.86 -1.40 11.46
CA LYS A 27 9.45 -0.09 11.77
C LYS A 27 8.53 1.04 11.30
N LEU A 28 8.06 1.00 10.05
CA LEU A 28 7.16 2.03 9.50
C LEU A 28 5.79 2.08 10.20
N GLU A 29 5.25 0.92 10.59
CA GLU A 29 4.03 0.83 11.41
C GLU A 29 4.24 1.50 12.78
N LYS A 30 5.35 1.22 13.47
CA LYS A 30 5.69 1.87 14.76
C LYS A 30 5.88 3.38 14.64
N GLN A 31 6.38 3.85 13.50
CA GLN A 31 6.58 5.28 13.22
C GLN A 31 5.29 6.00 12.82
N GLY A 32 4.20 5.26 12.60
CA GLY A 32 2.93 5.83 12.13
C GLY A 32 2.89 6.14 10.64
N THR A 33 3.98 5.89 9.91
CA THR A 33 4.06 6.04 8.45
C THR A 33 3.11 5.08 7.72
N ILE A 34 2.85 3.91 8.31
CA ILE A 34 1.83 2.96 7.85
C ILE A 34 0.65 2.96 8.82
N LYS A 35 -0.55 3.23 8.32
CA LYS A 35 -1.81 3.15 9.08
C LYS A 35 -2.41 1.76 9.11
N PHE A 36 -2.23 1.00 8.04
CA PHE A 36 -2.92 -0.27 7.86
C PHE A 36 -2.17 -1.17 6.90
N THR A 37 -2.17 -2.47 7.19
CA THR A 37 -1.70 -3.49 6.26
C THR A 37 -2.63 -4.71 6.26
N ALA A 38 -2.79 -5.35 5.11
CA ALA A 38 -3.51 -6.61 4.99
C ALA A 38 -2.98 -7.45 3.83
N ALA A 39 -3.12 -8.77 3.93
CA ALA A 39 -2.79 -9.70 2.84
C ALA A 39 -3.98 -9.85 1.88
N TYR A 40 -3.69 -10.00 0.57
CA TYR A 40 -4.71 -10.40 -0.39
C TYR A 40 -4.95 -11.90 -0.31
N LEU A 41 -6.20 -12.31 -0.05
CA LEU A 41 -6.57 -13.72 -0.04
C LEU A 41 -6.35 -14.34 -1.43
N GLY A 42 -5.63 -15.46 -1.47
CA GLY A 42 -5.35 -16.20 -2.69
C GLY A 42 -4.26 -15.59 -3.60
N LYS A 43 -3.59 -14.52 -3.17
CA LYS A 43 -2.47 -13.89 -3.91
C LYS A 43 -1.25 -13.70 -3.00
N ARG A 44 -0.03 -13.80 -3.55
CA ARG A 44 1.19 -13.34 -2.85
C ARG A 44 1.31 -11.82 -3.01
N ALA A 45 0.40 -11.11 -2.37
CA ALA A 45 0.32 -9.65 -2.43
C ALA A 45 -0.21 -9.10 -1.10
N ARG A 46 0.03 -7.80 -0.87
CA ARG A 46 -0.49 -7.08 0.28
C ARG A 46 -1.01 -5.71 -0.10
N VAL A 47 -1.94 -5.19 0.68
CA VAL A 47 -2.33 -3.79 0.68
C VAL A 47 -1.63 -3.10 1.85
N ILE A 48 -1.19 -1.86 1.63
CA ILE A 48 -0.61 -0.99 2.65
C ILE A 48 -1.26 0.38 2.47
N ILE A 49 -1.73 0.97 3.57
CA ILE A 49 -2.17 2.37 3.61
C ILE A 49 -1.10 3.17 4.33
N PHE A 50 -0.46 4.09 3.59
CA PHE A 50 0.51 5.03 4.13
C PHE A 50 -0.20 6.29 4.64
N ASP A 51 0.29 6.84 5.75
CA ASP A 51 -0.06 8.18 6.25
C ASP A 51 1.21 9.02 6.26
N VAL A 52 1.36 9.81 5.19
CA VAL A 52 2.56 10.56 4.85
C VAL A 52 2.17 11.96 4.44
N LYS A 53 3.08 12.93 4.64
CA LYS A 53 2.77 14.35 4.44
C LYS A 53 3.06 14.82 3.02
N SER A 54 3.85 14.06 2.26
CA SER A 54 4.26 14.40 0.91
C SER A 54 4.54 13.16 0.06
N ASP A 55 4.55 13.34 -1.25
CA ASP A 55 4.94 12.29 -2.21
C ASP A 55 6.42 11.88 -2.05
N ILE A 56 7.26 12.78 -1.55
CA ILE A 56 8.67 12.48 -1.26
C ILE A 56 8.78 11.49 -0.10
N ASP A 57 8.04 11.72 1.00
CA ASP A 57 8.02 10.79 2.13
C ASP A 57 7.51 9.41 1.71
N LEU A 58 6.50 9.39 0.84
CA LEU A 58 5.97 8.15 0.25
C LEU A 58 7.03 7.44 -0.59
N PHE A 59 7.72 8.17 -1.45
CA PHE A 59 8.78 7.64 -2.31
C PHE A 59 9.91 7.05 -1.47
N GLU A 60 10.36 7.72 -0.41
CA GLU A 60 11.39 7.21 0.50
C GLU A 60 10.94 5.93 1.21
N ALA A 61 9.69 5.89 1.70
CA ALA A 61 9.12 4.72 2.36
C ALA A 61 8.97 3.53 1.40
N ILE A 62 8.66 3.76 0.13
CA ILE A 62 8.52 2.69 -0.86
C ILE A 62 9.89 2.18 -1.32
N ASN A 63 10.84 3.06 -1.64
CA ASN A 63 12.17 2.65 -2.12
C ASN A 63 13.02 1.98 -1.04
N GLY A 64 12.75 2.25 0.25
CA GLY A 64 13.40 1.57 1.35
C GLY A 64 12.96 0.11 1.53
N ASP A 65 11.93 -0.35 0.82
CA ASP A 65 11.45 -1.73 0.88
C ASP A 65 12.50 -2.73 0.32
N PRO A 66 12.99 -3.69 1.11
CA PRO A 66 13.92 -4.73 0.64
C PRO A 66 13.38 -5.61 -0.49
N LEU A 67 12.06 -5.64 -0.69
CA LEU A 67 11.40 -6.31 -1.80
C LEU A 67 11.10 -5.36 -2.98
N PHE A 68 11.65 -4.14 -3.00
CA PHE A 68 11.39 -3.14 -4.06
C PHE A 68 11.54 -3.70 -5.47
N ASN A 69 12.69 -4.30 -5.78
CA ASN A 69 12.98 -4.78 -7.13
C ASN A 69 12.29 -6.10 -7.52
N TYR A 70 11.51 -6.70 -6.61
CA TYR A 70 10.97 -8.05 -6.79
C TYR A 70 9.45 -8.11 -6.75
N THR A 71 8.77 -6.95 -6.61
CA THR A 71 7.32 -6.88 -6.58
C THR A 71 6.79 -5.77 -7.48
N GLU A 72 5.66 -6.06 -8.11
CA GLU A 72 4.86 -5.05 -8.78
C GLU A 72 4.11 -4.23 -7.74
N ARG A 73 3.92 -2.94 -8.02
CA ARG A 73 3.22 -2.00 -7.13
C ARG A 73 2.32 -1.09 -7.94
N GLU A 74 1.16 -0.83 -7.37
CA GLU A 74 0.27 0.23 -7.79
C GLU A 74 0.05 1.15 -6.59
N THR A 75 -0.02 2.45 -6.84
CA THR A 75 -0.14 3.46 -5.78
C THR A 75 -1.27 4.41 -6.15
N TYR A 76 -2.19 4.59 -5.21
CA TYR A 76 -3.39 5.39 -5.40
C TYR A 76 -3.51 6.40 -4.26
N PRO A 77 -3.71 7.69 -4.56
CA PRO A 77 -4.01 8.68 -3.53
C PRO A 77 -5.39 8.39 -2.94
N LEU A 78 -5.48 8.46 -1.61
CA LEU A 78 -6.74 8.29 -0.88
C LEU A 78 -7.21 9.61 -0.31
N ILE A 79 -8.53 9.78 -0.25
CA ILE A 79 -9.19 10.93 0.36
C ILE A 79 -10.21 10.40 1.37
N THR A 80 -10.37 11.11 2.49
CA THR A 80 -11.31 10.71 3.54
C THR A 80 -12.76 10.94 3.08
N SER A 81 -13.67 10.07 3.53
CA SER A 81 -15.11 10.21 3.24
C SER A 81 -15.66 11.57 3.69
N GLU A 82 -15.13 12.12 4.79
CA GLU A 82 -15.46 13.47 5.29
C GLU A 82 -15.23 14.57 4.25
N LYS A 83 -14.21 14.43 3.39
CA LYS A 83 -13.93 15.39 2.32
C LYS A 83 -14.70 15.08 1.05
N VAL A 84 -15.01 13.82 0.79
CA VAL A 84 -15.68 13.38 -0.45
C VAL A 84 -17.19 13.58 -0.40
N TYR A 85 -17.85 13.20 0.69
CA TYR A 85 -19.32 13.19 0.75
C TYR A 85 -19.97 14.56 0.57
N PRO A 86 -19.42 15.67 1.12
CA PRO A 86 -19.97 17.00 0.84
C PRO A 86 -19.96 17.36 -0.66
N ILE A 87 -18.99 16.85 -1.44
CA ILE A 87 -18.93 17.06 -2.88
C ILE A 87 -20.09 16.33 -3.56
N TYR A 88 -20.34 15.07 -3.18
CA TYR A 88 -21.44 14.28 -3.73
C TYR A 88 -22.81 14.90 -3.42
N GLU A 89 -23.02 15.32 -2.17
CA GLU A 89 -24.26 16.00 -1.76
C GLU A 89 -24.50 17.30 -2.54
N ARG A 90 -23.44 18.06 -2.83
CA ARG A 90 -23.55 19.27 -3.63
C ARG A 90 -23.96 18.96 -5.07
N ILE A 91 -23.32 17.98 -5.69
CA ILE A 91 -23.64 17.55 -7.06
C ILE A 91 -25.10 17.09 -7.16
N GLU A 92 -25.58 16.32 -6.19
CA GLU A 92 -26.97 15.85 -6.14
C GLU A 92 -27.98 17.02 -5.99
N LYS A 93 -27.66 18.02 -5.18
CA LYS A 93 -28.51 19.22 -5.04
C LYS A 93 -28.56 20.02 -6.34
N GLU A 94 -27.44 20.14 -7.05
CA GLU A 94 -27.38 20.85 -8.33
C GLU A 94 -28.10 20.10 -9.45
N SER A 95 -28.08 18.76 -9.46
CA SER A 95 -28.79 17.96 -10.47
C SER A 95 -30.31 18.03 -10.35
N LYS A 96 -30.86 18.30 -9.16
CA LYS A 96 -32.31 18.44 -8.90
C LYS A 96 -32.87 19.83 -9.21
N LYS A 97 -32.02 20.80 -9.56
CA LYS A 97 -32.43 22.17 -9.92
C LYS A 97 -32.70 22.36 -11.42
N LYS A 98 -32.53 21.31 -12.22
CA LYS A 98 -32.92 21.23 -13.63
C LYS A 98 -34.19 20.40 -13.76
#